data_AF-A0A947DGH4-F1
#
_entry.id   AF-A0A947DGH4-F1
#
_cell.length_a   1.000
_cell.length_b   1.000
_cell.length_c   1.000
_cell.angle_alpha   90.00
_cell.angle_beta   90.00
_cell.angle_gamma   90.00
#
_symmetry.space_group_name_H-M   'P 1'
#
loop_
_entity.id
_entity.type
_entity.pdbx_description
1 polymer ?
#
loop_
_entity_poly.entity_id
_entity_poly.type
_entity_poly.pdbx_seq_one_letter_code
_entity_poly.pdbx_strand_id
1 'polypeptide(L)'
;MGFLDFFRNNNRQDNQLALFEGEETSIIDSTEPSRNLANKRLMEEAKKRGGTARTYPAINASAIQEMLGESPDQLYDALDIPQSDRSRLPQAAKEALMVGDIAALEQILDDNAIGHRPLIQSATKGYRKAKGIFRWNR
;
A
#
# COMPACT_ATOMS: atom_id res chain seq x y z
N MET A 1 7.54 -14.71 1.27
CA MET A 1 8.59 -13.73 1.63
C MET A 1 7.94 -12.35 1.60
N GLY A 2 8.39 -11.37 2.38
CA GLY A 2 7.72 -10.06 2.44
C GLY A 2 8.23 -9.08 1.39
N PHE A 3 7.57 -7.93 1.25
CA PHE A 3 8.07 -6.81 0.45
C PHE A 3 9.45 -6.35 0.93
N LEU A 4 9.69 -6.29 2.25
CA LEU A 4 10.99 -5.85 2.77
C LEU A 4 12.11 -6.82 2.40
N ASP A 5 11.84 -8.12 2.42
CA ASP A 5 12.81 -9.15 1.99
C ASP A 5 13.16 -8.99 0.51
N PHE A 6 12.14 -8.84 -0.34
CA PHE A 6 12.31 -8.59 -1.76
C PHE A 6 13.08 -7.28 -2.01
N PHE A 7 12.71 -6.21 -1.32
CA PHE A 7 13.33 -4.89 -1.46
C PHE A 7 14.80 -4.92 -1.05
N ARG A 8 15.14 -5.58 0.07
CA ARG A 8 16.53 -5.74 0.52
C ARG A 8 17.36 -6.60 -0.43
N ASN A 9 16.78 -7.64 -1.01
CA ASN A 9 17.49 -8.52 -1.94
C ASN A 9 17.80 -7.85 -3.29
N ASN A 10 16.89 -7.04 -3.83
CA ASN A 10 17.19 -6.29 -5.06
C ASN A 10 18.25 -5.20 -4.82
N ASN A 11 18.12 -4.41 -3.74
CA ASN A 11 19.14 -3.39 -3.42
C ASN A 11 20.54 -3.98 -3.17
N ARG A 12 20.64 -5.24 -2.71
CA ARG A 12 21.93 -5.93 -2.56
C ARG A 12 22.55 -6.35 -3.90
N GLN A 13 21.74 -6.62 -4.93
CA GLN A 13 22.22 -6.91 -6.28
C GLN A 13 22.63 -5.63 -7.00
N ASP A 14 21.90 -4.54 -6.79
CA ASP A 14 22.21 -3.24 -7.40
C ASP A 14 23.52 -2.64 -6.84
N ASN A 15 23.87 -2.91 -5.58
CA ASN A 15 25.16 -2.47 -4.99
C ASN A 15 26.43 -3.08 -5.64
N GLN A 16 26.32 -4.10 -6.50
CA GLN A 16 27.46 -4.58 -7.30
C GLN A 16 27.54 -3.93 -8.69
N LEU A 17 26.45 -3.33 -9.18
CA LEU A 17 26.43 -2.52 -10.41
C LEU A 17 26.64 -1.03 -10.12
N ALA A 18 26.32 -0.54 -8.92
CA ALA A 18 26.44 0.86 -8.49
C ALA A 18 27.89 1.40 -8.36
N LEU A 19 28.92 0.61 -8.71
CA LEU A 19 30.28 1.11 -8.90
C LEU A 19 30.47 1.84 -10.24
N PHE A 20 29.46 1.81 -11.11
CA PHE A 20 29.34 2.66 -12.29
C PHE A 20 27.91 3.21 -12.32
N GLU A 21 27.77 4.54 -12.38
CA GLU A 21 26.52 5.31 -12.52
C GLU A 21 25.91 5.87 -11.22
N GLY A 22 26.23 7.15 -10.99
CA GLY A 22 25.22 8.21 -10.90
C GLY A 22 24.40 8.31 -9.62
N GLU A 23 24.61 9.41 -8.89
CA GLU A 23 23.66 9.93 -7.90
C GLU A 23 22.25 10.04 -8.48
N GLU A 24 21.39 9.04 -8.23
CA GLU A 24 19.95 9.23 -8.35
C GLU A 24 19.42 9.83 -7.05
N THR A 25 19.52 11.15 -6.94
CA THR A 25 18.62 11.92 -6.09
C THR A 25 17.19 11.64 -6.55
N SER A 26 16.49 10.76 -5.83
CA SER A 26 15.04 10.60 -5.93
C SER A 26 14.39 11.95 -5.67
N ILE A 27 14.06 12.67 -6.74
CA ILE A 27 13.24 13.88 -6.66
C ILE A 27 11.87 13.39 -6.23
N ILE A 28 11.53 13.63 -4.96
CA ILE A 28 10.20 13.39 -4.42
C ILE A 28 9.27 14.39 -5.10
N ASP A 29 8.66 13.97 -6.21
CA ASP A 29 7.65 14.77 -6.88
C ASP A 29 6.39 14.81 -6.01
N SER A 30 6.29 15.87 -5.22
CA SER A 30 5.15 16.17 -4.36
C SER A 30 3.82 16.40 -5.11
N THR A 31 3.86 16.45 -6.45
CA THR A 31 2.70 16.75 -7.29
C THR A 31 2.04 15.54 -7.93
N GLU A 32 2.45 14.29 -7.67
CA GLU A 32 1.82 13.10 -8.26
C GLU A 32 0.31 13.03 -7.95
N PRO A 33 -0.57 13.29 -8.95
CA PRO A 33 -2.01 13.37 -8.74
C PRO A 33 -2.67 11.99 -8.55
N SER A 34 -1.93 10.90 -8.79
CA SER A 34 -2.49 9.54 -8.93
C SER A 34 -2.59 8.78 -7.61
N ARG A 35 -1.62 8.94 -6.69
CA ARG A 35 -1.52 8.11 -5.48
C ARG A 35 -2.42 8.57 -4.33
N ASN A 36 -2.57 9.88 -4.15
CA ASN A 36 -3.56 10.42 -3.22
C ASN A 36 -4.99 10.15 -3.70
N LEU A 37 -5.22 10.03 -5.00
CA LEU A 37 -6.57 9.92 -5.54
C LEU A 37 -7.23 8.57 -5.26
N ALA A 38 -6.53 7.45 -5.44
CA ALA A 38 -7.09 6.12 -5.19
C ALA A 38 -7.45 5.93 -3.71
N ASN A 39 -6.52 6.25 -2.81
CA ASN A 39 -6.77 6.18 -1.37
C ASN A 39 -7.88 7.14 -0.95
N LYS A 40 -7.85 8.39 -1.43
CA LYS A 40 -8.90 9.38 -1.14
C LYS A 40 -10.28 8.91 -1.60
N ARG A 41 -10.41 8.37 -2.82
CA ARG A 41 -11.66 7.80 -3.32
C ARG A 41 -12.16 6.64 -2.46
N LEU A 42 -11.27 5.73 -2.06
CA LEU A 42 -11.58 4.63 -1.16
C LEU A 42 -12.08 5.14 0.21
N MET A 43 -11.41 6.14 0.80
CA MET A 43 -11.80 6.72 2.09
C MET A 43 -13.12 7.49 1.99
N GLU A 44 -13.35 8.24 0.90
CA GLU A 44 -14.61 8.93 0.62
C GLU A 44 -15.78 7.96 0.48
N GLU A 45 -15.57 6.85 -0.24
CA GLU A 45 -16.60 5.82 -0.40
C GLU A 45 -16.87 5.08 0.93
N ALA A 46 -15.82 4.72 1.66
CA ALA A 46 -15.96 4.14 3.00
C ALA A 46 -16.72 5.10 3.94
N LYS A 47 -16.48 6.42 3.86
CA LYS A 47 -17.23 7.43 4.63
C LYS A 47 -18.71 7.43 4.27
N LYS A 48 -19.07 7.45 2.97
CA LYS A 48 -20.46 7.41 2.51
C LYS A 48 -21.19 6.16 3.00
N ARG A 49 -20.48 5.04 3.11
CA ARG A 49 -20.99 3.74 3.55
C ARG A 49 -20.97 3.52 5.07
N GLY A 50 -20.81 4.58 5.87
CA GLY A 50 -20.85 4.48 7.34
C GLY A 50 -19.53 4.06 8.00
N GLY A 51 -18.41 4.30 7.33
CA GLY A 51 -17.07 4.19 7.91
C GLY A 51 -16.88 5.16 9.08
N THR A 52 -16.14 4.71 10.10
CA THR A 52 -15.82 5.50 11.30
C THR A 52 -14.35 5.89 11.29
N ALA A 53 -13.94 6.75 12.22
CA ALA A 53 -12.52 7.11 12.42
C ALA A 53 -11.62 5.89 12.64
N ARG A 54 -12.16 4.76 13.12
CA ARG A 54 -11.43 3.48 13.29
C ARG A 54 -11.37 2.65 12.01
N THR A 55 -12.27 2.88 11.05
CA THR A 55 -12.32 2.12 9.79
C THR A 55 -11.14 2.44 8.89
N TYR A 56 -10.81 3.72 8.72
CA TYR A 56 -9.74 4.17 7.83
C TYR A 56 -8.35 3.62 8.18
N PRO A 57 -7.86 3.72 9.44
CA PRO A 57 -6.58 3.12 9.81
C PRO A 57 -6.60 1.59 9.68
N ALA A 58 -7.73 0.94 9.96
CA ALA A 58 -7.86 -0.51 9.80
C ALA A 58 -7.76 -0.96 8.33
N ILE A 59 -8.47 -0.28 7.41
CA ILE A 59 -8.33 -0.52 5.96
C ILE A 59 -6.88 -0.31 5.51
N ASN A 60 -6.27 0.78 5.97
CA ASN A 60 -4.88 1.09 5.60
C ASN A 60 -3.87 0.06 6.14
N ALA A 61 -4.08 -0.45 7.35
CA ALA A 61 -3.26 -1.51 7.92
C ALA A 61 -3.43 -2.82 7.14
N SER A 62 -4.67 -3.19 6.80
CA SER A 62 -4.97 -4.36 5.97
C SER A 62 -4.33 -4.27 4.58
N ALA A 63 -4.27 -3.07 3.98
CA ALA A 63 -3.60 -2.85 2.71
C ALA A 63 -2.11 -3.19 2.79
N ILE A 64 -1.41 -2.69 3.81
CA ILE A 64 0.03 -2.95 4.00
C ILE A 64 0.26 -4.45 4.26
N GLN A 65 -0.53 -5.05 5.14
CA GLN A 65 -0.40 -6.45 5.49
C GLN A 65 -0.66 -7.39 4.29
N GLU A 66 -1.70 -7.14 3.50
CA GLU A 66 -2.04 -8.03 2.39
C GLU A 66 -1.24 -7.73 1.11
N MET A 67 -0.93 -6.47 0.81
CA MET A 67 -0.23 -6.10 -0.43
C MET A 67 1.28 -6.23 -0.32
N LEU A 68 1.85 -5.91 0.86
CA LEU A 68 3.29 -5.91 1.09
C LEU A 68 3.73 -7.11 1.93
N GLY A 69 2.82 -7.82 2.60
CA GLY A 69 3.16 -8.97 3.44
C GLY A 69 3.81 -8.59 4.76
N GLU A 70 3.77 -7.31 5.14
CA GLU A 70 4.43 -6.75 6.33
C GLU A 70 3.40 -6.19 7.30
N SER A 71 3.70 -6.20 8.60
CA SER A 71 2.91 -5.33 9.49
C SER A 71 3.25 -3.85 9.24
N PRO A 72 2.29 -2.91 9.43
CA PRO A 72 2.55 -1.48 9.26
C PRO A 72 3.74 -1.00 10.09
N ASP A 73 3.81 -1.42 11.36
CA ASP A 73 4.88 -1.02 12.27
C ASP A 73 6.25 -1.50 11.76
N GLN A 74 6.36 -2.77 11.37
CA GLN A 74 7.59 -3.31 10.78
C GLN A 74 8.01 -2.58 9.50
N LEU A 75 7.06 -2.23 8.63
CA LEU A 75 7.35 -1.53 7.38
C LEU A 75 7.93 -0.14 7.65
N TYR A 76 7.27 0.65 8.48
CA TYR A 76 7.68 2.02 8.75
C TYR A 76 8.97 2.09 9.58
N ASP A 77 9.10 1.23 10.59
CA ASP A 77 10.32 1.15 11.43
C ASP A 77 11.54 0.69 10.60
N ALA A 78 11.37 -0.29 9.72
CA ALA A 78 12.46 -0.79 8.88
C ALA A 78 12.95 0.22 7.82
N LEU A 79 12.12 1.21 7.48
CA LEU A 79 12.41 2.23 6.48
C LEU A 79 12.73 3.60 7.09
N ASP A 80 12.70 3.73 8.43
CA ASP A 80 12.86 5.00 9.16
C ASP A 80 11.89 6.09 8.67
N ILE A 81 10.62 5.71 8.46
CA ILE A 81 9.56 6.59 7.95
C ILE A 81 8.56 6.90 9.05
N PRO A 82 8.05 8.15 9.15
CA PRO A 82 6.95 8.47 10.06
C PRO A 82 5.73 7.56 9.86
N GLN A 83 5.17 7.09 10.97
CA GLN A 83 4.00 6.22 10.96
C GLN A 83 2.86 6.81 10.12
N SER A 84 2.26 5.97 9.27
CA SER A 84 1.19 6.34 8.33
C SER A 84 1.59 7.26 7.17
N ASP A 85 2.86 7.64 7.02
CA ASP A 85 3.32 8.45 5.87
C ASP A 85 3.64 7.57 4.64
N ARG A 86 2.58 7.23 3.90
CA ARG A 86 2.68 6.46 2.65
C ARG A 86 3.38 7.20 1.50
N SER A 87 3.65 8.49 1.64
CA SER A 87 4.31 9.31 0.61
C SER A 87 5.81 9.06 0.54
N ARG A 88 6.41 8.58 1.63
CA ARG A 88 7.86 8.30 1.73
C ARG A 88 8.24 6.84 1.44
N LEU A 89 7.25 5.98 1.23
CA LEU A 89 7.51 4.57 0.89
C LEU A 89 8.27 4.46 -0.46
N PRO A 90 9.00 3.36 -0.72
CA PRO A 90 9.61 3.11 -2.02
C PRO A 90 8.59 3.00 -3.15
N GLN A 91 8.95 3.41 -4.38
CA GLN A 91 8.04 3.45 -5.53
C GLN A 91 7.28 2.13 -5.80
N ALA A 92 7.94 0.99 -5.61
CA ALA A 92 7.29 -0.31 -5.76
C ALA A 92 6.18 -0.57 -4.72
N ALA A 93 6.41 -0.26 -3.44
CA ALA A 93 5.38 -0.35 -2.41
C ALA A 93 4.25 0.64 -2.66
N LYS A 94 4.64 1.81 -3.15
CA LYS A 94 3.77 2.92 -3.48
C LYS A 94 2.74 2.55 -4.56
N GLU A 95 3.18 1.91 -5.63
CA GLU A 95 2.35 1.40 -6.73
C GLU A 95 1.50 0.22 -6.29
N ALA A 96 2.07 -0.70 -5.50
CA ALA A 96 1.34 -1.86 -5.02
C ALA A 96 0.15 -1.48 -4.13
N LEU A 97 0.34 -0.52 -3.22
CA LEU A 97 -0.74 0.01 -2.40
C LEU A 97 -1.80 0.72 -3.23
N MET A 98 -1.43 1.42 -4.31
CA MET A 98 -2.39 2.06 -5.22
C MET A 98 -3.28 1.03 -5.93
N VAL A 99 -2.67 -0.03 -6.49
CA VAL A 99 -3.42 -1.15 -7.11
C VAL A 99 -4.34 -1.82 -6.08
N GLY A 100 -3.84 -2.02 -4.86
CA GLY A 100 -4.63 -2.53 -3.75
C GLY A 100 -5.84 -1.65 -3.43
N ASP A 101 -5.64 -0.33 -3.31
CA ASP A 101 -6.70 0.61 -2.94
C ASP A 101 -7.81 0.67 -4.01
N ILE A 102 -7.45 0.55 -5.30
CA ILE A 102 -8.43 0.42 -6.40
C ILE A 102 -9.21 -0.89 -6.26
N ALA A 103 -8.52 -2.02 -6.06
CA ALA A 103 -9.18 -3.32 -5.92
C ALA A 103 -10.10 -3.38 -4.69
N ALA A 104 -9.70 -2.76 -3.58
CA ALA A 104 -10.52 -2.63 -2.38
C ALA A 104 -11.78 -1.79 -2.62
N LEU A 105 -11.66 -0.68 -3.35
CA LEU A 105 -12.79 0.17 -3.71
C LEU A 105 -13.82 -0.62 -4.54
N GLU A 106 -13.37 -1.24 -5.63
CA GLU A 106 -14.25 -2.05 -6.49
C GLU A 106 -14.91 -3.18 -5.70
N GLN A 107 -14.18 -3.84 -4.78
CA GLN A 107 -14.76 -4.91 -3.96
C GLN A 107 -15.80 -4.42 -2.96
N ILE A 108 -15.61 -3.23 -2.36
CA ILE A 108 -16.60 -2.62 -1.45
C ILE A 108 -17.90 -2.29 -2.20
N LEU A 109 -17.78 -1.81 -3.44
CA LEU A 109 -18.93 -1.52 -4.29
C LEU A 109 -19.66 -2.81 -4.68
N ASP A 110 -18.92 -3.83 -5.11
CA ASP A 110 -19.42 -5.15 -5.50
C ASP A 110 -20.15 -5.87 -4.34
N ASP A 111 -19.55 -5.91 -3.15
CA ASP A 111 -20.16 -6.53 -1.96
C ASP A 111 -21.25 -5.66 -1.33
N ASN A 112 -21.46 -4.43 -1.83
CA ASN A 112 -22.30 -3.39 -1.24
C ASN A 112 -22.07 -3.23 0.28
N ALA A 113 -20.81 -3.24 0.71
CA ALA A 113 -20.46 -3.25 2.13
C ALA A 113 -20.86 -1.94 2.83
N ILE A 114 -21.40 -2.06 4.05
CA ILE A 114 -21.86 -0.92 4.87
C ILE A 114 -21.37 -1.13 6.32
N GLY A 115 -20.85 -0.06 6.93
CA GLY A 115 -20.39 -0.05 8.32
C GLY A 115 -18.97 -0.61 8.51
N HIS A 116 -18.43 -0.41 9.71
CA HIS A 116 -17.00 -0.63 10.01
C HIS A 116 -16.47 -2.02 9.63
N ARG A 117 -17.07 -3.11 10.13
CA ARG A 117 -16.54 -4.47 9.91
C ARG A 117 -16.72 -4.94 8.46
N PRO A 118 -17.90 -4.79 7.82
CA PRO A 118 -18.07 -5.21 6.42
C PRO A 118 -17.14 -4.46 5.48
N LEU A 119 -16.91 -3.16 5.68
CA LEU A 119 -15.97 -2.38 4.85
C LEU A 119 -14.54 -2.93 4.92
N ILE A 120 -14.05 -3.28 6.12
CA ILE A 120 -12.71 -3.86 6.28
C ILE A 120 -12.63 -5.23 5.60
N GLN A 121 -13.65 -6.07 5.77
CA GLN A 121 -13.70 -7.40 5.18
C GLN A 121 -13.69 -7.35 3.64
N SER A 122 -14.51 -6.49 3.04
CA SER A 122 -14.55 -6.30 1.59
C SER A 122 -13.26 -5.67 1.06
N ALA A 123 -12.70 -4.67 1.74
CA ALA A 123 -11.40 -4.12 1.38
C ALA A 123 -10.30 -5.21 1.39
N THR A 124 -10.24 -6.01 2.46
CA THR A 124 -9.29 -7.13 2.61
C THR A 124 -9.44 -8.17 1.50
N LYS A 125 -10.68 -8.49 1.11
CA LYS A 125 -10.96 -9.37 -0.04
C LYS A 125 -10.42 -8.78 -1.34
N GLY A 126 -10.59 -7.47 -1.56
CA GLY A 126 -9.99 -6.75 -2.68
C GLY A 126 -8.46 -6.81 -2.69
N TYR A 127 -7.82 -6.52 -1.55
CA TYR A 127 -6.36 -6.61 -1.41
C TYR A 127 -5.85 -8.02 -1.68
N ARG A 128 -6.52 -9.07 -1.18
CA ARG A 128 -6.14 -10.46 -1.45
C ARG A 128 -6.24 -10.86 -2.92
N LYS A 129 -7.17 -10.28 -3.67
CA LYS A 129 -7.22 -10.49 -5.13
C LYS A 129 -6.04 -9.80 -5.82
N ALA A 130 -5.74 -8.55 -5.42
CA ALA A 130 -4.67 -7.77 -6.02
C ALA A 130 -3.26 -8.27 -5.66
N LYS A 131 -3.05 -8.84 -4.46
CA LYS A 131 -1.72 -9.23 -4.00
C LYS A 131 -1.02 -10.25 -4.89
N GLY A 132 -1.78 -11.12 -5.57
CA GLY A 132 -1.25 -12.14 -6.49
C GLY A 132 -0.54 -11.58 -7.73
N ILE A 133 -0.69 -10.28 -8.00
CA ILE A 133 -0.01 -9.58 -9.10
C ILE A 133 1.48 -9.39 -8.77
N PHE A 134 1.83 -9.21 -7.50
CA PHE A 134 3.17 -8.81 -7.08
C PHE A 134 4.06 -10.01 -6.74
N ARG A 135 5.31 -9.97 -7.22
CA ARG A 135 6.26 -11.10 -7.15
C ARG A 135 6.67 -11.46 -5.72
N TRP A 136 6.71 -10.49 -4.81
CA TRP A 136 7.05 -10.73 -3.41
C TRP A 136 5.96 -11.50 -2.66
N ASN A 137 4.72 -11.52 -3.15
CA ASN A 137 3.63 -12.28 -2.53
C ASN A 137 3.55 -13.74 -3.01
N ARG A 138 4.57 -14.24 -3.71
CA ARG A 138 4.66 -15.62 -4.21
C ARG A 138 5.51 -16.52 -3.32
#